data_AF-A0A6P6IMT6-F1
#
_entry.id   AF-A0A6P6IMT6-F1
#
_cell.length_a   1.000
_cell.length_b   1.000
_cell.length_c   1.000
_cell.angle_alpha   90.00
_cell.angle_beta   90.00
_cell.angle_gamma   90.00
#
_symmetry.space_group_name_H-M   'P 1'
#
loop_
_entity.id
_entity.type
_entity.pdbx_description
1 polymer ?
#
loop_
_entity_poly.entity_id
_entity_poly.type
_entity_poly.pdbx_seq_one_letter_code
_entity_poly.pdbx_strand_id
1 'polypeptide(L)'
;MVLGNSHLFMNRSNKLAVIASHIQESRFLYPGKNGRLGDFFGDPGNPPSEFSPSGSKDGKYELFTAANEVIAEEIKDLMTKSDIKGQHTETLLAGSLAKALCYIHRMNKEVKDNQEMKSRILACDITGGLYLKVPQMPSLLQYLLWVFLPDQDQRSQLILPPPIHVDYRAACFCHRNLIEIGYVCSVCLSIFCNFSPICTTCETAFKISLPPVLKAKKKKLKASA
;
A
#
# COMPACT_ATOMS: atom_id res chain seq x y z
N MET A 1 2.49 -16.24 -7.74
CA MET A 1 3.52 -16.85 -8.61
C MET A 1 3.19 -16.67 -10.09
N VAL A 2 2.11 -17.27 -10.63
CA VAL A 2 1.74 -17.17 -12.07
C VAL A 2 1.67 -15.72 -12.58
N LEU A 3 1.06 -14.80 -11.83
CA LEU A 3 1.02 -13.38 -12.20
C LEU A 3 2.42 -12.76 -12.36
N GLY A 4 3.33 -13.03 -11.42
CA GLY A 4 4.71 -12.53 -11.48
C GLY A 4 5.47 -13.10 -12.67
N ASN A 5 5.30 -14.39 -12.96
CA ASN A 5 5.91 -15.04 -14.13
C ASN A 5 5.34 -14.47 -15.44
N SER A 6 4.03 -14.21 -15.48
CA SER A 6 3.38 -13.56 -16.62
C SER A 6 3.95 -12.14 -16.83
N HIS A 7 4.16 -11.38 -15.76
CA HIS A 7 4.77 -10.05 -15.85
C HIS A 7 6.20 -10.12 -16.41
N LEU A 8 7.03 -11.05 -15.92
CA LEU A 8 8.38 -11.26 -16.45
C LEU A 8 8.37 -11.76 -17.91
N PHE A 9 7.35 -12.50 -18.32
CA PHE A 9 7.21 -13.01 -19.69
C PHE A 9 6.88 -11.90 -20.70
N MET A 10 6.18 -10.83 -20.30
CA MET A 10 5.78 -9.76 -21.21
C MET A 10 6.97 -8.95 -21.76
N ASN A 11 8.02 -8.74 -20.96
CA ASN A 11 9.21 -8.01 -21.40
C ASN A 11 10.44 -8.47 -20.60
N ARG A 12 11.57 -8.65 -21.28
CA ARG A 12 12.84 -9.07 -20.66
C ARG A 12 13.44 -8.04 -19.71
N SER A 13 13.06 -6.76 -19.83
CA SER A 13 13.48 -5.70 -18.90
C SER A 13 12.65 -5.66 -17.61
N ASN A 14 11.58 -6.45 -17.51
CA ASN A 14 10.71 -6.43 -16.34
C ASN A 14 11.45 -7.04 -15.14
N LYS A 15 11.34 -6.35 -14.00
CA LYS A 15 11.88 -6.80 -12.72
C LYS A 15 10.73 -7.07 -11.77
N LEU A 16 10.87 -8.08 -10.93
CA LEU A 16 9.86 -8.48 -9.95
C LEU A 16 10.39 -8.27 -8.53
N ALA A 17 9.54 -7.78 -7.64
CA ALA A 17 9.77 -7.81 -6.21
C ALA A 17 8.47 -8.27 -5.53
N VAL A 18 8.59 -9.19 -4.57
CA VAL A 18 7.46 -9.78 -3.84
C VAL A 18 7.72 -9.63 -2.35
N ILE A 19 6.78 -9.01 -1.64
CA ILE A 19 6.84 -8.79 -0.20
C ILE A 19 5.63 -9.44 0.45
N ALA A 20 5.86 -10.24 1.50
CA ALA A 20 4.83 -10.72 2.39
C ALA A 20 4.60 -9.72 3.52
N SER A 21 3.34 -9.39 3.76
CA SER A 21 2.90 -8.62 4.94
C SER A 21 2.35 -9.59 5.98
N HIS A 22 3.17 -9.99 6.95
CA HIS A 22 2.76 -10.83 8.07
C HIS A 22 2.48 -9.98 9.31
N ILE A 23 1.78 -10.55 10.30
CA ILE A 23 1.41 -9.87 11.54
C ILE A 23 2.64 -9.45 12.38
N GLN A 24 3.71 -10.24 12.32
CA GLN A 24 4.94 -10.00 13.10
C GLN A 24 6.00 -9.23 12.30
N GLU A 25 6.11 -9.48 11.00
CA GLU A 25 7.13 -8.86 10.16
C GLU A 25 6.65 -8.64 8.72
N SER A 26 7.27 -7.68 8.04
CA SER A 26 7.20 -7.55 6.59
C SER A 26 8.47 -8.12 5.97
N ARG A 27 8.36 -9.08 5.07
CA ARG A 27 9.50 -9.85 4.54
C ARG A 27 9.52 -9.85 3.02
N PHE A 28 10.68 -9.53 2.44
CA PHE A 28 10.92 -9.77 1.02
C PHE A 28 10.95 -11.28 0.77
N LEU A 29 9.98 -11.78 0.00
CA LEU A 29 9.98 -13.14 -0.52
C LEU A 29 10.86 -13.22 -1.77
N TYR A 30 10.91 -12.13 -2.56
CA TYR A 30 11.76 -12.02 -3.73
C TYR A 30 12.16 -10.55 -3.94
N PRO A 31 13.41 -10.22 -4.30
CA PRO A 31 14.59 -11.09 -4.34
C PRO A 31 14.98 -11.54 -2.93
N GLY A 32 15.29 -12.83 -2.75
CA GLY A 32 15.49 -13.43 -1.42
C GLY A 32 16.56 -12.71 -0.58
N LYS A 33 16.38 -12.69 0.75
CA LYS A 33 17.30 -12.02 1.70
C LYS A 33 18.72 -12.61 1.69
N ASN A 34 18.86 -13.85 1.24
CA ASN A 34 20.07 -14.67 1.41
C ASN A 34 21.03 -14.66 0.21
N GLY A 35 21.14 -13.58 -0.57
CA GLY A 35 22.20 -13.44 -1.59
C GLY A 35 22.23 -14.50 -2.72
N ARG A 36 21.44 -15.59 -2.64
CA ARG A 36 21.45 -16.75 -3.54
C ARG A 36 21.08 -16.40 -4.99
N LEU A 37 20.58 -15.18 -5.22
CA LEU A 37 20.27 -14.67 -6.55
C LEU A 37 21.22 -13.54 -7.01
N GLY A 38 22.04 -12.97 -6.10
CA GLY A 38 23.10 -12.03 -6.47
C GLY A 38 24.14 -12.71 -7.36
N ASP A 39 24.36 -14.00 -7.15
CA ASP A 39 25.28 -14.82 -7.95
C ASP A 39 24.74 -15.17 -9.36
N PHE A 40 23.45 -14.96 -9.64
CA PHE A 40 22.85 -15.21 -10.96
C PHE A 40 22.82 -13.97 -11.87
N PHE A 41 22.92 -12.77 -11.29
CA PHE A 41 22.97 -11.50 -12.01
C PHE A 41 24.36 -10.86 -11.92
N GLY A 42 25.40 -11.61 -12.30
CA GLY A 42 26.64 -11.04 -12.86
C GLY A 42 27.86 -10.92 -11.95
N ASP A 43 28.46 -12.05 -11.53
CA ASP A 43 29.90 -12.11 -11.22
C ASP A 43 30.51 -13.44 -11.73
N PRO A 44 31.55 -13.44 -12.59
CA PRO A 44 32.04 -14.63 -13.30
C PRO A 44 33.00 -15.49 -12.47
N GLY A 45 32.75 -15.65 -11.16
CA GLY A 45 33.78 -16.08 -10.22
C GLY A 45 33.48 -17.23 -9.25
N ASN A 46 32.23 -17.64 -9.05
CA ASN A 46 31.91 -18.62 -8.00
C ASN A 46 31.19 -19.88 -8.52
N PRO A 47 31.55 -21.08 -8.04
CA PRO A 47 30.94 -22.33 -8.51
C PRO A 47 29.48 -22.44 -8.02
N PRO A 48 28.57 -22.99 -8.84
CA PRO A 48 27.17 -23.14 -8.47
C PRO A 48 27.04 -24.18 -7.36
N SER A 49 26.39 -23.82 -6.26
CA SER A 49 25.99 -24.78 -5.22
C SER A 49 24.94 -25.73 -5.80
N GLU A 50 25.23 -27.02 -5.78
CA GLU A 50 24.33 -28.10 -6.21
C GLU A 50 23.07 -28.12 -5.35
N PHE A 51 21.99 -27.54 -5.88
CA PHE A 51 20.63 -27.86 -5.45
C PHE A 51 19.93 -28.39 -6.69
N SER A 52 19.58 -29.67 -6.71
CA SER A 52 18.89 -30.31 -7.83
C SER A 52 17.38 -30.15 -7.68
N PRO A 53 16.71 -29.31 -8.49
CA PRO A 53 15.27 -29.22 -8.48
C PRO A 53 14.69 -30.26 -9.44
N SER A 54 13.58 -30.89 -9.05
CA SER A 54 12.82 -31.85 -9.86
C SER A 54 11.99 -31.11 -10.93
N GLY A 55 12.65 -30.32 -11.77
CA GLY A 55 12.08 -29.55 -12.87
C GLY A 55 12.68 -29.96 -14.20
N SER A 56 11.88 -29.90 -15.26
CA SER A 56 12.31 -30.18 -16.64
C SER A 56 13.56 -29.37 -17.00
N LYS A 57 14.61 -30.05 -17.49
CA LYS A 57 15.89 -29.48 -17.98
C LYS A 57 15.72 -28.74 -19.32
N ASP A 58 14.70 -27.90 -19.42
CA ASP A 58 14.47 -27.05 -20.57
C ASP A 58 14.77 -25.62 -20.14
N GLY A 59 15.99 -25.15 -20.43
CA GLY A 59 16.63 -23.94 -19.88
C GLY A 59 15.90 -22.60 -20.08
N LYS A 60 14.66 -22.62 -20.59
CA LYS A 60 13.78 -21.45 -20.71
C LYS A 60 12.99 -21.11 -19.45
N TYR A 61 12.77 -22.05 -18.53
CA TYR A 61 11.90 -21.85 -17.36
C TYR A 61 12.63 -21.88 -16.01
N GLU A 62 13.93 -22.16 -15.99
CA GLU A 62 14.71 -22.32 -14.76
C GLU A 62 14.67 -21.09 -13.86
N LEU A 63 14.74 -19.88 -14.43
CA LEU A 63 14.67 -18.64 -13.65
C LEU A 63 13.32 -18.47 -12.94
N PHE A 64 12.22 -18.88 -13.59
CA PHE A 64 10.89 -18.80 -13.01
C PHE A 64 10.68 -19.85 -11.94
N THR A 65 11.19 -21.07 -12.17
CA THR A 65 11.17 -22.15 -11.18
C THR A 65 11.98 -21.77 -9.94
N ALA A 66 13.20 -21.26 -10.12
CA ALA A 66 14.04 -20.78 -9.04
C ALA A 66 13.36 -19.66 -8.24
N ALA A 67 12.75 -18.67 -8.91
CA ALA A 67 12.00 -17.62 -8.22
C ALA A 67 10.79 -18.15 -7.45
N ASN A 68 10.04 -19.09 -8.03
CA ASN A 68 8.89 -19.73 -7.35
C ASN A 68 9.34 -20.53 -6.11
N GLU A 69 10.46 -21.25 -6.21
CA GLU A 69 11.02 -22.02 -5.10
C GLU A 69 11.47 -21.12 -3.95
N VAL A 70 12.20 -20.04 -4.24
CA VAL A 70 12.61 -19.06 -3.22
C VAL A 70 11.38 -18.45 -2.53
N ILE A 71 10.35 -18.08 -3.30
CA ILE A 71 9.10 -17.55 -2.75
C ILE A 71 8.40 -18.58 -1.85
N ALA A 72 8.33 -19.85 -2.27
CA ALA A 72 7.69 -20.92 -1.51
C ALA A 72 8.46 -21.24 -0.21
N GLU A 73 9.78 -21.26 -0.26
CA GLU A 73 10.66 -21.48 0.90
C GLU A 73 10.51 -20.33 1.92
N GLU A 74 10.56 -19.09 1.46
CA GLU A 74 10.42 -17.91 2.32
C GLU A 74 9.03 -17.81 2.97
N ILE A 75 7.96 -18.17 2.24
CA ILE A 75 6.60 -18.26 2.80
C ILE A 75 6.55 -19.38 3.84
N LYS A 76 7.12 -20.55 3.55
CA LYS A 76 7.12 -21.67 4.48
C LYS A 76 7.84 -21.30 5.78
N ASP A 77 9.03 -20.70 5.67
CA ASP A 77 9.80 -20.21 6.82
C ASP A 77 8.98 -19.21 7.66
N LEU A 78 8.33 -18.25 7.00
CA LEU A 78 7.48 -17.25 7.64
C LEU A 78 6.29 -17.87 8.38
N MET A 79 5.64 -18.87 7.80
CA MET A 79 4.50 -19.58 8.40
C MET A 79 4.93 -20.53 9.53
N THR A 80 6.15 -21.06 9.50
CA THR A 80 6.65 -21.95 10.56
C THR A 80 7.16 -21.19 11.80
N LYS A 81 7.64 -19.96 11.62
CA LYS A 81 8.14 -19.11 12.71
C LYS A 81 7.04 -18.41 13.51
N SER A 82 5.81 -18.42 13.00
CA SER A 82 4.69 -17.75 13.67
C SER A 82 4.09 -18.64 14.76
N ASP A 83 4.47 -18.42 16.01
CA ASP A 83 3.66 -18.83 17.17
C ASP A 83 2.46 -17.89 17.28
N ILE A 84 1.35 -18.24 16.62
CA ILE A 84 0.11 -17.45 16.66
C ILE A 84 -0.58 -17.68 18.01
N LYS A 85 -0.10 -16.98 19.06
CA LYS A 85 -0.80 -16.87 20.34
C LYS A 85 -1.72 -15.64 20.30
N GLY A 86 -2.94 -15.82 19.79
CA GLY A 86 -4.02 -14.82 19.87
C GLY A 86 -4.71 -14.51 18.54
N GLN A 87 -5.90 -13.91 18.62
CA GLN A 87 -6.66 -13.38 17.48
C GLN A 87 -6.11 -12.00 17.08
N HIS A 88 -4.93 -11.94 16.48
CA HIS A 88 -4.43 -10.71 15.86
C HIS A 88 -4.89 -10.65 14.40
N THR A 89 -5.76 -9.70 14.07
CA THR A 89 -6.23 -9.42 12.69
C THR A 89 -5.45 -8.30 12.01
N GLU A 90 -4.42 -7.76 12.67
CA GLU A 90 -3.66 -6.62 12.19
C GLU A 90 -2.58 -7.05 11.18
N THR A 91 -2.51 -6.35 10.06
CA THR A 91 -1.46 -6.57 9.04
C THR A 91 -0.51 -5.38 9.03
N LEU A 92 0.80 -5.64 8.92
CA LEU A 92 1.83 -4.62 8.74
C LEU A 92 1.88 -4.08 7.30
N LEU A 93 0.72 -3.73 6.73
CA LEU A 93 0.59 -3.26 5.36
C LEU A 93 1.35 -1.95 5.14
N ALA A 94 1.22 -0.99 6.06
CA ALA A 94 1.93 0.29 6.00
C ALA A 94 3.45 0.10 5.96
N GLY A 95 3.98 -0.80 6.80
CA GLY A 95 5.40 -1.14 6.80
C GLY A 95 5.85 -1.82 5.51
N SER A 96 5.03 -2.71 4.95
CA SER A 96 5.32 -3.40 3.69
C SER A 96 5.33 -2.46 2.49
N LEU A 97 4.40 -1.49 2.45
CA LEU A 97 4.35 -0.46 1.43
C LEU A 97 5.56 0.48 1.52
N ALA A 98 5.96 0.89 2.73
CA ALA A 98 7.16 1.68 2.93
C ALA A 98 8.42 0.93 2.42
N LYS A 99 8.56 -0.36 2.73
CA LYS A 99 9.66 -1.19 2.20
C LYS A 99 9.64 -1.26 0.66
N ALA A 100 8.46 -1.42 0.06
CA ALA A 100 8.31 -1.44 -1.40
C ALA A 100 8.74 -0.10 -2.02
N LEU A 101 8.29 1.03 -1.46
CA LEU A 101 8.65 2.37 -1.94
C LEU A 101 10.15 2.65 -1.81
N CYS A 102 10.76 2.32 -0.67
CA CYS A 102 12.21 2.44 -0.49
C CYS A 102 12.99 1.57 -1.49
N TYR A 103 12.52 0.35 -1.75
CA TYR A 103 13.13 -0.54 -2.72
C TYR A 103 13.05 0.03 -4.15
N ILE A 104 11.87 0.53 -4.56
CA ILE A 104 11.68 1.19 -5.85
C ILE A 104 12.60 2.41 -5.97
N HIS A 105 12.67 3.24 -4.93
CA HIS A 105 13.55 4.41 -4.94
C HIS A 105 15.01 4.03 -5.13
N ARG A 106 15.48 2.96 -4.45
CA ARG A 106 16.82 2.41 -4.67
C ARG A 106 17.02 1.94 -6.11
N MET A 107 16.07 1.18 -6.66
CA MET A 107 16.14 0.71 -8.04
C MET A 107 16.15 1.85 -9.06
N ASN A 108 15.38 2.91 -8.85
CA ASN A 108 15.39 4.09 -9.72
C ASN A 108 16.77 4.74 -9.79
N LYS A 109 17.55 4.72 -8.70
CA LYS A 109 18.92 5.26 -8.67
C LYS A 109 19.93 4.39 -9.43
N GLU A 110 19.66 3.09 -9.58
CA GLU A 110 20.52 2.16 -10.32
C GLU A 110 20.29 2.22 -11.84
N VAL A 111 19.16 2.79 -12.27
CA VAL A 111 18.87 2.99 -13.69
C VAL A 111 19.62 4.23 -14.19
N LYS A 112 20.26 4.13 -15.37
CA LYS A 112 20.97 5.25 -16.00
C LYS A 112 20.00 6.38 -16.35
N ASP A 113 20.45 7.63 -16.28
CA ASP A 113 19.67 8.89 -16.36
C ASP A 113 18.68 9.04 -17.55
N ASN A 114 18.69 8.15 -18.54
CA ASN A 114 17.79 8.17 -19.71
C ASN A 114 16.71 7.08 -19.72
N GLN A 115 16.56 6.28 -18.67
CA GLN A 115 15.48 5.30 -18.55
C GLN A 115 14.69 5.54 -17.26
N GLU A 116 13.43 5.98 -17.37
CA GLU A 116 12.52 6.01 -16.22
C GLU A 116 11.95 4.61 -15.97
N MET A 117 12.11 4.09 -14.76
CA MET A 117 11.49 2.85 -14.34
C MET A 117 10.02 3.10 -13.98
N LYS A 118 9.10 2.52 -14.76
CA LYS A 118 7.66 2.50 -14.47
C LYS A 118 7.35 1.53 -13.32
N SER A 119 7.62 1.94 -12.08
CA SER A 119 7.25 1.17 -10.89
C SER A 119 5.75 1.22 -10.62
N ARG A 120 5.17 0.11 -10.14
CA ARG A 120 3.74 0.05 -9.81
C ARG A 120 3.51 -0.57 -8.44
N ILE A 121 2.77 0.16 -7.62
CA ILE A 121 2.19 -0.35 -6.39
C ILE A 121 0.68 -0.28 -6.55
N LEU A 122 -0.03 -1.33 -6.15
CA LEU A 122 -1.49 -1.38 -6.18
C LEU A 122 -2.07 -0.58 -4.99
N ALA A 123 -1.95 0.75 -5.06
CA ALA A 123 -2.82 1.65 -4.31
C ALA A 123 -3.95 2.08 -5.26
N CYS A 124 -5.18 2.20 -4.76
CA CYS A 124 -6.34 2.14 -5.65
C CYS A 124 -6.94 3.50 -5.98
N ASP A 125 -7.01 4.45 -5.06
CA ASP A 125 -7.77 5.68 -5.32
C ASP A 125 -6.89 6.92 -5.55
N ILE A 126 -6.01 7.26 -4.59
CA ILE A 126 -5.09 8.42 -4.71
C ILE A 126 -4.13 8.29 -5.90
N THR A 127 -3.71 7.06 -6.21
CA THR A 127 -2.75 6.78 -7.28
C THR A 127 -3.41 6.52 -8.64
N GLY A 128 -4.73 6.69 -8.75
CA GLY A 128 -5.48 6.32 -9.97
C GLY A 128 -5.34 4.84 -10.31
N GLY A 129 -5.21 3.99 -9.29
CA GLY A 129 -5.14 2.55 -9.45
C GLY A 129 -6.54 1.94 -9.60
N LEU A 130 -6.62 0.62 -9.41
CA LEU A 130 -7.89 -0.07 -9.51
C LEU A 130 -8.12 -0.93 -8.28
N TYR A 131 -9.28 -0.72 -7.64
CA TYR A 131 -9.77 -1.60 -6.60
C TYR A 131 -10.78 -2.59 -7.19
N LEU A 132 -10.60 -3.88 -6.91
CA LEU A 132 -11.53 -4.92 -7.32
C LEU A 132 -11.84 -5.84 -6.13
N LYS A 133 -13.11 -5.88 -5.72
CA LYS A 133 -13.61 -6.91 -4.80
C LYS A 133 -13.86 -8.19 -5.58
N VAL A 134 -13.10 -9.24 -5.30
CA VAL A 134 -13.21 -10.54 -5.98
C VAL A 134 -14.49 -11.26 -5.51
N PRO A 135 -15.46 -11.56 -6.39
CA PRO A 135 -16.70 -12.23 -6.01
C PRO A 135 -16.50 -13.73 -5.74
N GLN A 136 -15.57 -14.36 -6.45
CA GLN A 136 -15.28 -15.79 -6.35
C GLN A 136 -13.78 -16.02 -6.23
N MET A 137 -13.34 -16.56 -5.09
CA MET A 137 -11.93 -16.90 -4.82
C MET A 137 -11.31 -17.88 -5.84
N PRO A 138 -12.03 -18.92 -6.33
CA PRO A 138 -11.46 -19.84 -7.33
C PRO A 138 -11.05 -19.13 -8.64
N SER A 139 -11.75 -18.07 -9.02
CA SER A 139 -11.50 -17.30 -10.25
C SER A 139 -10.49 -16.16 -10.05
N LEU A 140 -9.79 -16.11 -8.91
CA LEU A 140 -8.82 -15.06 -8.58
C LEU A 140 -7.77 -14.86 -9.67
N LEU A 141 -7.26 -15.96 -10.25
CA LEU A 141 -6.23 -15.89 -11.29
C LEU A 141 -6.71 -15.12 -12.53
N GLN A 142 -7.95 -15.35 -12.95
CA GLN A 142 -8.53 -14.65 -14.09
C GLN A 142 -8.59 -13.15 -13.84
N TYR A 143 -9.04 -12.72 -12.66
CA TYR A 143 -9.06 -11.31 -12.29
C TYR A 143 -7.65 -10.71 -12.23
N LEU A 144 -6.69 -11.42 -11.63
CA LEU A 144 -5.30 -10.97 -11.57
C LEU A 144 -4.69 -10.76 -12.97
N LEU A 145 -4.90 -11.69 -13.89
CA LEU A 145 -4.34 -11.62 -15.24
C LEU A 145 -5.02 -10.58 -16.13
N TRP A 146 -6.34 -10.44 -16.09
CA TRP A 146 -7.04 -9.50 -16.97
C TRP A 146 -7.00 -8.06 -16.47
N VAL A 147 -7.02 -7.88 -15.15
CA VAL A 147 -7.24 -6.56 -14.56
C VAL A 147 -5.93 -5.93 -14.08
N PHE A 148 -5.04 -6.73 -13.48
CA PHE A 148 -3.84 -6.20 -12.81
C PHE A 148 -2.56 -6.34 -13.63
N LEU A 149 -2.47 -7.31 -14.55
CA LEU A 149 -1.31 -7.54 -15.41
C LEU A 149 -1.08 -6.44 -16.47
N PRO A 150 -2.10 -5.89 -17.16
CA PRO A 150 -1.87 -4.94 -18.26
C PRO A 150 -1.19 -3.64 -17.85
N ASP A 151 -0.44 -3.08 -18.80
CA ASP A 151 0.26 -1.82 -18.61
C ASP A 151 -0.68 -0.61 -18.51
N GLN A 152 -0.29 0.48 -17.85
CA GLN A 152 -1.13 1.69 -17.70
C GLN A 152 -1.58 2.22 -19.08
N ASP A 153 -0.69 2.16 -20.07
CA ASP A 153 -0.95 2.54 -21.45
C ASP A 153 -1.93 1.57 -22.15
N GLN A 154 -1.97 0.30 -21.73
CA GLN A 154 -2.87 -0.73 -22.28
C GLN A 154 -4.23 -0.74 -21.57
N ARG A 155 -4.30 -0.26 -20.32
CA ARG A 155 -5.54 -0.19 -19.54
C ARG A 155 -6.56 0.78 -20.12
N SER A 156 -6.13 1.84 -20.81
CA SER A 156 -7.02 2.77 -21.50
C SER A 156 -7.70 2.15 -22.72
N GLN A 157 -7.15 1.07 -23.27
CA GLN A 157 -7.69 0.33 -24.41
C GLN A 157 -8.62 -0.80 -23.97
N LEU A 158 -8.61 -1.13 -22.68
CA LEU A 158 -9.40 -2.22 -22.09
C LEU A 158 -10.65 -1.64 -21.42
N ILE A 159 -11.77 -2.34 -21.60
CA ILE A 159 -12.99 -2.04 -20.85
C ILE A 159 -12.82 -2.62 -19.44
N LEU A 160 -12.32 -1.79 -18.52
CA LEU A 160 -12.15 -2.16 -17.11
C LEU A 160 -13.42 -1.86 -16.31
N PRO A 161 -13.63 -2.57 -15.17
CA PRO A 161 -14.69 -2.22 -14.23
C PRO A 161 -14.60 -0.74 -13.82
N PRO A 162 -15.73 -0.04 -13.71
CA PRO A 162 -15.72 1.38 -13.34
C PRO A 162 -15.11 1.56 -11.95
N PRO A 163 -14.36 2.66 -11.73
CA PRO A 163 -13.81 2.96 -10.42
C PRO A 163 -14.95 3.15 -9.42
N ILE A 164 -14.77 2.59 -8.23
CA ILE A 164 -15.72 2.76 -7.13
C ILE A 164 -15.42 4.12 -6.49
N HIS A 165 -16.44 4.97 -6.35
CA HIS A 165 -16.28 6.24 -5.64
C HIS A 165 -16.03 5.96 -4.15
N VAL A 166 -14.90 6.45 -3.62
CA VAL A 166 -14.61 6.40 -2.18
C VAL A 166 -15.04 7.73 -1.56
N ASP A 167 -15.81 7.64 -0.48
CA ASP A 167 -16.20 8.81 0.29
C ASP A 167 -15.03 9.31 1.16
N TYR A 168 -14.47 10.47 0.81
CA TYR A 168 -13.36 11.10 1.54
C TYR A 168 -13.79 11.93 2.77
N ARG A 169 -15.03 11.78 3.22
CA ARG A 169 -15.54 12.55 4.36
C ARG A 169 -14.76 12.18 5.62
N ALA A 170 -14.37 13.20 6.39
CA ALA A 170 -13.72 12.97 7.66
C ALA A 170 -14.71 12.38 8.67
N ALA A 171 -14.25 11.41 9.47
CA ALA A 171 -14.99 10.94 10.63
C ALA A 171 -14.60 11.75 11.87
N CYS A 172 -15.56 12.23 12.65
CA CYS A 172 -15.25 12.99 13.84
C CYS A 172 -14.77 12.09 14.99
N PHE A 173 -13.79 12.55 15.78
CA PHE A 173 -13.22 11.75 16.88
C PHE A 173 -14.20 11.51 18.04
N CYS A 174 -15.24 12.32 18.19
CA CYS A 174 -16.24 12.16 19.25
C CYS A 174 -17.13 10.93 19.04
N HIS A 175 -17.74 10.82 17.85
CA HIS A 175 -18.81 9.84 17.58
C HIS A 175 -18.45 8.86 16.47
N ARG A 176 -17.33 9.07 15.77
CA ARG A 176 -16.91 8.30 14.58
C ARG A 176 -17.89 8.38 13.41
N ASN A 177 -18.74 9.41 13.40
CA ASN A 177 -19.66 9.70 12.31
C ASN A 177 -18.96 10.51 11.22
N LEU A 178 -19.31 10.25 9.97
CA LEU A 178 -18.87 11.04 8.82
C LEU A 178 -19.49 12.43 8.89
N ILE A 179 -18.67 13.46 8.74
CA ILE A 179 -19.09 14.87 8.74
C ILE A 179 -18.58 15.59 7.50
N GLU A 180 -19.33 16.59 7.05
CA GLU A 180 -18.94 17.48 5.95
C GLU A 180 -18.24 18.74 6.47
N ILE A 181 -18.69 19.26 7.62
CA ILE A 181 -18.11 20.43 8.29
C ILE A 181 -17.77 20.03 9.72
N GLY A 182 -16.55 20.32 10.16
CA GLY A 182 -16.07 20.02 11.50
C GLY A 182 -15.08 21.06 12.03
N TYR A 183 -14.86 21.02 13.34
CA TYR A 183 -13.87 21.88 14.01
C TYR A 183 -12.56 21.12 14.15
N VAL A 184 -11.44 21.76 13.78
CA VAL A 184 -10.11 21.15 13.82
C VAL A 184 -9.31 21.73 15.00
N CYS A 185 -8.70 20.85 15.79
CA CYS A 185 -7.76 21.27 16.83
C CYS A 185 -6.47 21.80 16.20
N SER A 186 -6.05 23.01 16.56
CA SER A 186 -4.82 23.63 16.05
C SER A 186 -3.53 22.95 16.52
N VAL A 187 -3.61 22.07 17.53
CA VAL A 187 -2.45 21.40 18.13
C VAL A 187 -2.28 19.97 17.60
N CYS A 188 -3.34 19.16 17.67
CA CYS A 188 -3.28 17.74 17.29
C CYS A 188 -4.00 17.39 15.98
N LEU A 189 -4.57 18.39 15.28
CA LEU A 189 -5.33 18.21 14.03
C LEU A 189 -6.54 17.26 14.15
N SER A 190 -7.00 16.98 15.37
CA SER A 190 -8.21 16.19 15.61
C SER A 190 -9.46 16.95 15.16
N ILE A 191 -10.38 16.21 14.54
CA ILE A 191 -11.61 16.75 13.94
C ILE A 191 -12.81 16.43 14.84
N PHE A 192 -13.59 17.45 15.19
CA PHE A 192 -14.75 17.36 16.07
C PHE A 192 -16.06 17.76 15.38
N CYS A 193 -17.13 17.07 15.75
CA CYS A 193 -18.49 17.32 15.26
C CYS A 193 -19.06 18.66 15.77
N ASN A 194 -18.69 19.07 17.00
CA ASN A 194 -19.16 20.30 17.65
C ASN A 194 -17.97 21.08 18.22
N PHE A 195 -18.15 22.38 18.41
CA PHE A 195 -17.16 23.23 19.06
C PHE A 195 -17.03 22.86 20.55
N SER A 196 -15.82 22.62 21.01
CA SER A 196 -15.50 22.50 22.44
C SER A 196 -14.32 23.41 22.80
N PRO A 197 -14.39 24.12 23.94
CA PRO A 197 -13.30 25.02 24.39
C PRO A 197 -12.04 24.25 24.84
N ILE A 198 -12.15 22.95 25.08
CA ILE A 198 -11.06 22.06 25.46
C ILE A 198 -11.05 20.90 24.45
N CYS A 199 -9.88 20.58 23.91
CA CYS A 199 -9.71 19.43 23.02
C CYS A 199 -9.76 18.13 23.84
N THR A 200 -10.66 17.19 23.51
CA THR A 200 -10.74 15.90 24.22
C THR A 200 -9.57 14.96 23.94
N THR A 201 -8.81 15.19 22.86
CA THR A 201 -7.66 14.34 22.48
C THR A 201 -6.34 14.75 23.14
N CYS A 202 -6.02 16.06 23.17
CA CYS A 202 -4.75 16.58 23.70
C CYS A 202 -4.93 17.48 24.93
N GLU A 203 -6.15 17.57 25.47
CA GLU A 203 -6.54 18.30 26.69
C GLU A 203 -6.19 19.81 26.68
N THR A 204 -5.83 20.35 25.52
CA THR A 204 -5.46 21.76 25.39
C THR A 204 -6.71 22.63 25.43
N ALA A 205 -6.70 23.64 26.29
CA ALA A 205 -7.73 24.67 26.34
C ALA A 205 -7.46 25.74 25.26
N PHE A 206 -8.43 25.98 24.39
CA PHE A 206 -8.33 27.01 23.37
C PHE A 206 -8.52 28.39 23.99
N LYS A 207 -7.58 29.30 23.76
CA LYS A 207 -7.76 30.72 24.09
C LYS A 207 -8.71 31.34 23.06
N ILE A 208 -10.01 31.28 23.35
CA ILE A 208 -11.03 31.91 22.53
C ILE A 208 -10.95 33.41 22.78
N SER A 209 -10.38 34.16 21.85
CA SER A 209 -10.65 35.59 21.77
C SER A 209 -12.10 35.72 21.31
N LEU A 210 -13.03 35.95 22.25
CA LEU A 210 -14.38 36.35 21.86
C LEU A 210 -14.22 37.59 20.95
N PRO A 211 -14.87 37.60 19.76
CA PRO A 211 -15.06 38.85 19.04
C PRO A 211 -15.64 39.88 20.02
N PRO A 212 -15.11 41.11 20.10
CA PRO A 212 -15.62 42.10 21.03
C PRO A 212 -17.11 42.27 20.78
N VAL A 213 -17.91 41.84 21.76
CA VAL A 213 -19.36 41.96 21.74
C VAL A 213 -19.69 43.42 21.44
N LEU A 214 -20.17 43.69 20.22
CA LEU A 214 -20.80 44.95 19.88
C LEU A 214 -21.94 45.13 20.86
N LYS A 215 -21.70 45.94 21.91
CA LYS A 215 -22.68 46.28 22.93
C LYS A 215 -23.92 46.79 22.19
N ALA A 216 -25.02 46.04 22.26
CA ALA A 216 -26.31 46.49 21.77
C ALA A 216 -26.62 47.83 22.47
N LYS A 217 -26.66 48.93 21.69
CA LYS A 217 -27.10 50.24 22.18
C LYS A 217 -28.52 50.07 22.72
N LYS A 218 -28.69 50.14 24.05
CA LYS A 218 -30.00 50.28 24.67
C LYS A 218 -30.69 51.50 24.06
N LYS A 219 -31.70 51.26 23.21
CA LYS A 219 -32.58 52.30 22.68
C LYS A 219 -33.42 52.79 23.86
N LYS A 220 -33.13 53.97 24.39
CA LYS A 220 -33.99 54.64 25.38
C LYS A 220 -35.37 54.82 24.73
N LEU A 221 -36.39 54.14 25.25
CA LEU A 221 -37.78 54.52 25.00
C LEU A 221 -38.00 55.89 25.66
N LYS A 222 -38.37 56.90 24.85
CA LYS A 222 -38.92 58.16 25.34
C LYS A 222 -40.34 57.87 25.84
N ALA A 223 -40.60 58.17 27.11
CA ALA A 223 -41.97 58.31 27.61
C ALA A 223 -42.57 59.60 27.03
N SER A 224 -43.69 59.48 26.34
CA SER A 224 -44.55 60.61 25.97
C SER A 224 -45.43 60.96 27.18
N ALA A 225 -45.36 62.22 27.59
CA ALA A 225 -46.32 62.86 28.49
C ALA A 225 -47.65 63.13 27.79
#